data_AF-A0A9P1HJ84-F1
#
_entry.id   AF-A0A9P1HJ84-F1
#
_cell.length_a   1.000
_cell.length_b   1.000
_cell.length_c   1.000
_cell.angle_alpha   90.00
_cell.angle_beta   90.00
_cell.angle_gamma   90.00
#
_symmetry.space_group_name_H-M   'P 1'
#
loop_
_entity.id
_entity.type
_entity.pdbx_description
1 polymer ?
#
loop_
_entity_poly.entity_id
_entity_poly.type
_entity_poly.pdbx_seq_one_letter_code
_entity_poly.pdbx_strand_id
1 'polypeptide(L)'
;MSVLSCTNYLLIDQISLVHKTLLRKANIKWGDKEERALQFHLGNIEFSCGAKMKDVSWRNWDQNEAVALFAGSHALLTDGSSEIIKKLAAGTDIRTNHEVEEIEWTSDKRRVIVYCSNGKRLVADKVLIALPLSVLQKKQVKFNPPLPSAKTSALSKIGAGLIEKVAVKFPRKFWASATKGGQCNYFSLVPKKGMDRGLFNMFYDFSTRGSPSKQQKFVLMSYVCGDSVNMVNNMSDVEVVHHFVDALRSMFPDEDVPDPDGHVVTHWGRDPHIGMSYSYVRVGGKGEDYDNLAASENKKLYFSGEHTNRFFPQTMTGAYLSGIREAAKMIEDCAK
;
A
#
# COMPACT_ATOMS: atom_id res chain seq x y z
N MET A 1 -22.66 -6.61 -33.19
CA MET A 1 -22.20 -6.41 -31.80
C MET A 1 -21.04 -7.37 -31.55
N SER A 2 -19.81 -6.91 -31.78
CA SER A 2 -18.62 -7.72 -31.49
C SER A 2 -18.41 -7.76 -29.99
N VAL A 3 -18.35 -8.97 -29.44
CA VAL A 3 -17.88 -9.22 -28.08
C VAL A 3 -16.48 -8.64 -27.96
N LEU A 4 -16.35 -7.46 -27.34
CA LEU A 4 -15.06 -6.88 -26.97
C LEU A 4 -14.42 -7.84 -25.98
N SER A 5 -13.46 -8.63 -26.46
CA SER A 5 -12.61 -9.47 -25.63
C SER A 5 -12.03 -8.62 -24.49
N CYS A 6 -11.89 -9.22 -23.31
CA CYS A 6 -11.22 -8.63 -22.16
C CYS A 6 -9.84 -8.12 -22.59
N THR A 7 -9.75 -6.85 -22.97
CA THR A 7 -8.55 -6.25 -23.54
C THR A 7 -7.74 -5.67 -22.39
N ASN A 8 -6.49 -6.09 -22.31
CA ASN A 8 -5.48 -5.69 -21.34
C ASN A 8 -5.09 -4.22 -21.53
N TYR A 9 -5.98 -3.29 -21.16
CA TYR A 9 -5.70 -1.85 -21.25
C TYR A 9 -4.88 -1.40 -20.04
N LEU A 10 -3.66 -0.95 -20.31
CA LEU A 10 -2.77 -0.35 -19.33
C LEU A 10 -3.26 1.07 -19.02
N LEU A 11 -3.26 1.44 -17.73
CA LEU A 11 -3.69 2.77 -17.30
C LEU A 11 -2.89 3.88 -18.00
N ILE A 12 -1.56 3.76 -18.09
CA ILE A 12 -0.70 4.77 -18.71
C ILE A 12 -0.95 4.96 -20.21
N ASP A 13 -1.25 3.90 -20.94
CA ASP A 13 -1.47 3.96 -22.39
C ASP A 13 -2.76 4.71 -22.72
N GLN A 14 -3.81 4.46 -21.93
CA GLN A 14 -5.10 5.12 -22.10
C GLN A 14 -5.04 6.60 -21.71
N ILE A 15 -4.36 6.93 -20.60
CA ILE A 15 -4.08 8.34 -20.25
C ILE A 15 -3.32 9.03 -21.38
N SER A 16 -2.27 8.39 -21.89
CA SER A 16 -1.46 8.94 -22.98
C SER A 16 -2.26 9.16 -24.26
N LEU A 17 -3.17 8.22 -24.59
CA LEU A 17 -4.06 8.33 -25.74
C LEU A 17 -5.03 9.51 -25.59
N VAL A 18 -5.68 9.64 -24.43
CA VAL A 18 -6.59 10.75 -24.14
C VAL A 18 -5.86 12.09 -24.18
N HIS A 19 -4.71 12.17 -23.51
CA HIS A 19 -3.89 13.38 -23.47
C HIS A 19 -3.43 13.83 -24.87
N LYS A 20 -2.82 12.94 -25.67
CA LYS A 20 -2.40 13.25 -27.04
C LYS A 20 -3.58 13.65 -27.93
N THR A 21 -4.73 13.02 -27.72
CA THR A 21 -5.96 13.35 -28.47
C THR A 21 -6.46 14.74 -28.12
N LEU A 22 -6.47 15.09 -26.84
CA LEU A 22 -6.85 16.41 -26.34
C LEU A 22 -5.95 17.50 -26.92
N LEU A 23 -4.62 17.36 -26.80
CA LEU A 23 -3.67 18.35 -27.32
C LEU A 23 -3.86 18.59 -28.81
N ARG A 24 -4.00 17.51 -29.59
CA ARG A 24 -4.21 17.59 -31.04
C ARG A 24 -5.54 18.25 -31.40
N LYS A 25 -6.65 17.85 -30.75
CA LYS A 25 -7.99 18.37 -31.10
C LYS A 25 -8.20 19.82 -30.63
N ALA A 26 -7.64 20.18 -29.49
CA ALA A 26 -7.75 21.52 -28.93
C ALA A 26 -6.66 22.49 -29.43
N ASN A 27 -5.70 21.99 -30.24
CA ASN A 27 -4.56 22.76 -30.74
C ASN A 27 -3.78 23.48 -29.61
N ILE A 28 -3.58 22.78 -28.49
CA ILE A 28 -2.90 23.31 -27.30
C ILE A 28 -1.39 23.15 -27.48
N LYS A 29 -0.64 24.24 -27.28
CA LYS A 29 0.82 24.16 -27.12
C LYS A 29 1.14 23.61 -25.74
N TRP A 30 1.92 22.53 -25.69
CA TRP A 30 2.29 21.84 -24.46
C TRP A 30 3.81 21.87 -24.32
N GLY A 31 4.31 22.54 -23.29
CA GLY A 31 5.72 22.72 -23.02
C GLY A 31 6.24 21.83 -21.89
N ASP A 32 7.51 22.02 -21.54
CA ASP A 32 8.18 21.27 -20.48
C ASP A 32 7.52 21.48 -19.11
N LYS A 33 7.06 22.69 -18.80
CA LYS A 33 6.42 23.01 -17.52
C LYS A 33 5.11 22.24 -17.36
N GLU A 34 4.26 22.22 -18.39
CA GLU A 34 3.01 21.47 -18.39
C GLU A 34 3.26 19.96 -18.32
N GLU A 35 4.25 19.46 -19.07
CA GLU A 35 4.62 18.05 -19.06
C GLU A 35 5.10 17.59 -17.68
N ARG A 36 5.96 18.37 -17.03
CA ARG A 36 6.44 18.04 -15.68
C ARG A 36 5.33 18.08 -14.64
N ALA A 37 4.37 19.00 -14.78
CA ALA A 37 3.18 19.04 -13.94
C ALA A 37 2.27 17.81 -14.17
N LEU A 38 2.12 17.36 -15.41
CA LEU A 38 1.44 16.08 -15.70
C LEU A 38 2.17 14.91 -15.06
N GLN A 39 3.50 14.83 -15.20
CA GLN A 39 4.29 13.76 -14.58
C GLN A 39 4.17 13.76 -13.05
N PHE A 40 4.09 14.92 -12.40
CA PHE A 40 3.78 15.03 -10.96
C PHE A 40 2.46 14.31 -10.62
N HIS A 41 1.38 14.61 -11.34
CA HIS A 41 0.07 13.98 -11.11
C HIS A 41 0.08 12.48 -11.39
N LEU A 42 0.76 12.06 -12.44
CA LEU A 42 0.97 10.65 -12.77
C LEU A 42 1.73 9.91 -11.66
N GLY A 43 2.76 10.53 -11.08
CA GLY A 43 3.45 10.00 -9.91
C GLY A 43 2.55 9.87 -8.68
N ASN A 44 1.57 10.77 -8.51
CA ASN A 44 0.59 10.67 -7.43
C ASN A 44 -0.39 9.50 -7.64
N ILE A 45 -0.74 9.17 -8.89
CA ILE A 45 -1.50 7.95 -9.23
C ILE A 45 -0.68 6.70 -8.92
N GLU A 46 0.61 6.68 -9.27
CA GLU A 46 1.52 5.57 -8.93
C GLU A 46 1.63 5.36 -7.41
N PHE A 47 1.66 6.46 -6.64
CA PHE A 47 1.59 6.39 -5.18
C PHE A 47 0.27 5.77 -4.71
N SER A 48 -0.89 6.28 -5.17
CA SER A 48 -2.19 5.74 -4.77
C SER A 48 -2.37 4.25 -5.10
N CYS A 49 -1.83 3.80 -6.24
CA CYS A 49 -1.86 2.39 -6.62
C CYS A 49 -0.73 1.57 -5.97
N GLY A 50 0.31 2.22 -5.44
CA GLY A 50 1.55 1.57 -5.02
C GLY A 50 2.24 0.82 -6.18
N ALA A 51 2.03 1.24 -7.42
CA ALA A 51 2.43 0.45 -8.58
C ALA A 51 2.77 1.32 -9.77
N LYS A 52 3.56 0.77 -10.69
CA LYS A 52 3.80 1.38 -12.00
C LYS A 52 2.50 1.35 -12.77
N MET A 53 2.10 2.48 -13.37
CA MET A 53 0.80 2.55 -14.06
C MET A 53 0.65 1.55 -15.23
N LYS A 54 1.76 1.05 -15.79
CA LYS A 54 1.73 -0.01 -16.81
C LYS A 54 1.22 -1.36 -16.27
N ASP A 55 1.28 -1.57 -14.97
CA ASP A 55 0.82 -2.81 -14.32
C ASP A 55 -0.62 -2.69 -13.83
N VAL A 56 -1.18 -1.48 -13.81
CA VAL A 56 -2.51 -1.14 -13.27
C VAL A 56 -3.57 -1.21 -14.35
N SER A 57 -4.73 -1.79 -14.02
CA SER A 57 -5.89 -1.88 -14.92
C SER A 57 -6.51 -0.53 -15.21
N TRP A 58 -6.55 -0.08 -16.47
CA TRP A 58 -7.31 1.11 -16.86
C TRP A 58 -8.77 1.07 -16.42
N ARG A 59 -9.40 -0.11 -16.49
CA ARG A 59 -10.86 -0.25 -16.29
C ARG A 59 -11.28 -0.35 -14.83
N ASN A 60 -10.37 -0.71 -13.94
CA ASN A 60 -10.69 -1.13 -12.58
C ASN A 60 -9.75 -0.55 -11.52
N TRP A 61 -8.89 0.42 -11.87
CA TRP A 61 -7.96 1.04 -10.93
C TRP A 61 -8.68 1.77 -9.77
N ASP A 62 -9.87 2.28 -10.04
CA ASP A 62 -10.76 3.06 -9.18
C ASP A 62 -12.08 2.31 -8.86
N GLN A 63 -12.12 0.98 -9.04
CA GLN A 63 -13.37 0.20 -8.96
C GLN A 63 -14.14 0.36 -7.63
N ASN A 64 -13.45 0.68 -6.54
CA ASN A 64 -14.06 0.86 -5.23
C ASN A 64 -14.91 2.15 -5.16
N GLU A 65 -14.71 3.11 -6.07
CA GLU A 65 -15.53 4.32 -6.17
C GLU A 65 -16.95 4.05 -6.71
N ALA A 66 -17.24 2.81 -7.13
CA ALA A 66 -18.59 2.38 -7.50
C ALA A 66 -19.55 2.33 -6.29
N VAL A 67 -19.04 2.42 -5.05
CA VAL A 67 -19.83 2.48 -3.82
C VAL A 67 -19.48 3.74 -3.01
N ALA A 68 -20.34 4.09 -2.04
CA ALA A 68 -20.08 5.22 -1.15
C ALA A 68 -18.80 4.99 -0.33
N LEU A 69 -17.88 5.94 -0.42
CA LEU A 69 -16.64 5.95 0.36
C LEU A 69 -16.79 6.73 1.67
N PHE A 70 -15.78 6.61 2.55
CA PHE A 70 -15.72 7.39 3.77
C PHE A 70 -15.59 8.89 3.46
N ALA A 71 -16.61 9.65 3.84
CA ALA A 71 -16.61 11.11 3.73
C ALA A 71 -15.80 11.76 4.86
N GLY A 72 -15.63 13.08 4.78
CA GLY A 72 -14.98 13.89 5.81
C GLY A 72 -13.50 14.17 5.51
N SER A 73 -12.79 14.69 6.51
CA SER A 73 -11.40 15.12 6.35
C SER A 73 -10.43 13.94 6.42
N HIS A 74 -9.39 13.98 5.58
CA HIS A 74 -8.23 13.12 5.73
C HIS A 74 -7.41 13.60 6.93
N ALA A 75 -7.20 12.73 7.91
CA ALA A 75 -6.49 13.06 9.14
C ALA A 75 -5.20 12.25 9.26
N LEU A 76 -4.20 12.87 9.90
CA LEU A 76 -3.04 12.14 10.37
C LEU A 76 -3.30 11.66 11.81
N LEU A 77 -3.07 10.38 12.04
CA LEU A 77 -3.05 9.81 13.39
C LEU A 77 -1.70 10.15 14.08
N THR A 78 -1.66 11.25 14.84
CA THR A 78 -0.42 11.81 15.42
C THR A 78 0.25 10.92 16.46
N ASP A 79 -0.53 10.14 17.21
CA ASP A 79 -0.01 9.14 18.16
C ASP A 79 0.47 7.86 17.46
N GLY A 80 0.28 7.76 16.14
CA GLY A 80 0.58 6.59 15.33
C GLY A 80 -0.46 5.48 15.46
N SER A 81 -0.51 4.59 14.47
CA SER A 81 -1.45 3.46 14.45
C SER A 81 -1.14 2.39 15.50
N SER A 82 0.10 2.34 16.00
CA SER A 82 0.55 1.32 16.93
C SER A 82 -0.27 1.27 18.23
N GLU A 83 -0.76 2.41 18.73
CA GLU A 83 -1.58 2.46 19.95
C GLU A 83 -2.94 1.80 19.77
N ILE A 84 -3.55 1.96 18.59
CA ILE A 84 -4.80 1.26 18.25
C ILE A 84 -4.54 -0.24 18.20
N ILE A 85 -3.45 -0.67 17.55
CA ILE A 85 -3.10 -2.09 17.44
C ILE A 85 -2.83 -2.71 18.81
N LYS A 86 -2.08 -2.03 19.69
CA LYS A 86 -1.84 -2.50 21.08
C LYS A 86 -3.13 -2.68 21.86
N LYS A 87 -4.08 -1.75 21.72
CA LYS A 87 -5.38 -1.84 22.39
C LYS A 87 -6.23 -2.99 21.86
N LEU A 88 -6.23 -3.25 20.55
CA LEU A 88 -6.93 -4.37 19.95
C LEU A 88 -6.30 -5.73 20.35
N ALA A 89 -4.98 -5.76 20.54
CA ALA A 89 -4.23 -6.93 20.95
C ALA A 89 -4.41 -7.28 22.44
N ALA A 90 -4.72 -6.28 23.29
CA ALA A 90 -4.80 -6.47 24.73
C ALA A 90 -5.86 -7.52 25.10
N GLY A 91 -5.46 -8.49 25.92
CA GLY A 91 -6.36 -9.57 26.37
C GLY A 91 -6.55 -10.72 25.37
N THR A 92 -5.81 -10.75 24.26
CA THR A 92 -5.83 -11.85 23.29
C THR A 92 -4.61 -12.76 23.42
N ASP A 93 -4.75 -14.06 23.11
CA ASP A 93 -3.63 -15.01 23.03
C ASP A 93 -2.87 -14.81 21.71
N ILE A 94 -1.82 -13.97 21.76
CA ILE A 94 -0.94 -13.70 20.63
C ILE A 94 0.36 -14.46 20.82
N ARG A 95 0.69 -15.32 19.85
CA ARG A 95 1.91 -16.13 19.85
C ARG A 95 2.86 -15.64 18.77
N THR A 96 3.89 -14.89 19.17
CA THR A 96 5.01 -14.53 18.29
C THR A 96 5.96 -15.72 18.10
N ASN A 97 6.85 -15.65 17.11
CA ASN A 97 7.78 -16.74 16.78
C ASN A 97 7.07 -18.08 16.44
N HIS A 98 5.87 -17.99 15.86
CA HIS A 98 5.05 -19.10 15.37
C HIS A 98 4.73 -18.89 13.89
N GLU A 99 5.78 -18.80 13.07
CA GLU A 99 5.62 -18.68 11.63
C GLU A 99 4.95 -19.94 11.08
N VAL A 100 3.82 -19.77 10.42
CA VAL A 100 3.02 -20.86 9.85
C VAL A 100 3.63 -21.30 8.53
N GLU A 101 3.88 -22.60 8.37
CA GLU A 101 4.44 -23.18 7.14
C GLU A 101 3.40 -24.00 6.37
N GLU A 102 2.50 -24.71 7.08
CA GLU A 102 1.48 -25.55 6.46
C GLU A 102 0.14 -25.47 7.21
N ILE A 103 -0.96 -25.42 6.46
CA ILE A 103 -2.33 -25.50 6.94
C ILE A 103 -2.99 -26.73 6.29
N GLU A 104 -3.30 -27.73 7.10
CA GLU A 104 -3.99 -28.96 6.70
C GLU A 104 -5.47 -28.87 7.07
N TRP A 105 -6.34 -28.89 6.05
CA TRP A 105 -7.78 -28.58 6.16
C TRP A 105 -8.64 -29.53 5.31
N THR A 106 -8.29 -30.82 5.29
CA THR A 106 -8.96 -31.84 4.49
C THR A 106 -10.45 -31.96 4.82
N SER A 107 -11.28 -32.31 3.82
CA SER A 107 -12.75 -32.37 3.96
C SER A 107 -13.20 -33.46 4.94
N ASP A 108 -12.49 -34.58 4.99
CA ASP A 108 -12.73 -35.74 5.87
C ASP A 108 -12.42 -35.47 7.35
N LYS A 109 -11.57 -34.49 7.67
CA LYS A 109 -11.21 -34.14 9.05
C LYS A 109 -12.07 -33.01 9.58
N ARG A 110 -12.65 -33.15 10.77
CA ARG A 110 -13.45 -32.08 11.39
C ARG A 110 -12.63 -30.83 11.70
N ARG A 111 -11.36 -30.97 12.08
CA ARG A 111 -10.49 -29.88 12.54
C ARG A 111 -9.39 -29.56 11.53
N VAL A 112 -8.96 -28.30 11.53
CA VAL A 112 -7.80 -27.79 10.81
C VAL A 112 -6.56 -27.93 11.68
N ILE A 113 -5.45 -28.31 11.06
CA ILE A 113 -4.14 -28.42 11.71
C ILE A 113 -3.21 -27.38 11.11
N VAL A 114 -2.54 -26.60 11.96
CA VAL A 114 -1.57 -25.58 11.56
C VAL A 114 -0.19 -26.00 12.07
N TYR A 115 0.77 -26.10 11.15
CA TYR A 115 2.15 -26.44 11.43
C TYR A 115 3.01 -25.17 11.38
N CYS A 116 3.81 -24.97 12.42
CA CYS A 116 4.71 -23.83 12.54
C CYS A 116 6.17 -24.25 12.40
N SER A 117 7.02 -23.35 11.90
CA SER A 117 8.46 -23.56 11.68
C SER A 117 9.23 -23.95 12.94
N ASN A 118 8.72 -23.54 14.11
CA ASN A 118 9.26 -23.91 15.42
C ASN A 118 8.89 -25.33 15.88
N GLY A 119 8.30 -26.15 14.99
CA GLY A 119 7.85 -27.51 15.28
C GLY A 119 6.54 -27.60 16.08
N LYS A 120 5.91 -26.47 16.43
CA LYS A 120 4.61 -26.47 17.10
C LYS A 120 3.49 -26.82 16.14
N ARG A 121 2.48 -27.49 16.67
CA ARG A 121 1.26 -27.86 15.99
C ARG A 121 0.07 -27.27 16.74
N LEU A 122 -0.76 -26.50 16.03
CA LEU A 122 -2.01 -25.96 16.56
C LEU A 122 -3.18 -26.68 15.89
N VAL A 123 -4.26 -26.89 16.64
CA VAL A 123 -5.47 -27.56 16.16
C VAL A 123 -6.67 -26.70 16.49
N ALA A 124 -7.50 -26.41 15.49
CA ALA A 124 -8.68 -25.56 15.63
C ALA A 124 -9.83 -26.06 14.77
N ASP A 125 -11.07 -25.72 15.11
CA ASP A 125 -12.23 -26.03 14.27
C ASP A 125 -12.27 -25.16 13.00
N LYS A 126 -11.81 -23.90 13.13
CA LYS A 126 -11.78 -22.90 12.05
C LYS A 126 -10.47 -22.10 12.12
N VAL A 127 -9.99 -21.63 10.97
CA VAL A 127 -8.80 -20.79 10.83
C VAL A 127 -9.15 -19.55 10.00
N LEU A 128 -8.84 -18.38 10.55
CA LEU A 128 -8.88 -17.11 9.82
C LEU A 128 -7.47 -16.79 9.32
N ILE A 129 -7.30 -16.70 8.00
CA ILE A 129 -6.06 -16.31 7.35
C ILE A 129 -6.09 -14.79 7.14
N ALA A 130 -5.15 -14.09 7.76
CA ALA A 130 -4.93 -12.65 7.61
C ALA A 130 -3.52 -12.33 7.06
N LEU A 131 -2.92 -13.27 6.33
CA LEU A 131 -1.59 -13.10 5.74
C LEU A 131 -1.62 -12.03 4.64
N PRO A 132 -0.57 -11.20 4.49
CA PRO A 132 -0.47 -10.26 3.39
C PRO A 132 -0.60 -10.94 2.02
N LEU A 133 -1.15 -10.21 1.04
CA LEU A 133 -1.35 -10.75 -0.32
C LEU A 133 -0.05 -11.29 -0.91
N SER A 134 1.07 -10.59 -0.71
CA SER A 134 2.37 -11.00 -1.24
C SER A 134 2.86 -12.34 -0.66
N VAL A 135 2.59 -12.61 0.63
CA VAL A 135 2.93 -13.88 1.29
C VAL A 135 2.15 -15.03 0.66
N LEU A 136 0.86 -14.82 0.40
CA LEU A 136 0.00 -15.79 -0.30
C LEU A 136 0.47 -16.02 -1.75
N GLN A 137 0.84 -14.95 -2.47
CA GLN A 137 1.34 -15.03 -3.85
C GLN A 137 2.69 -15.75 -3.96
N LYS A 138 3.59 -15.53 -2.99
CA LYS A 138 4.88 -16.22 -2.88
C LYS A 138 4.74 -17.68 -2.42
N LYS A 139 3.54 -18.12 -2.04
CA LYS A 139 3.24 -19.48 -1.57
C LYS A 139 4.12 -19.90 -0.39
N GLN A 140 4.42 -18.96 0.52
CA GLN A 140 5.22 -19.25 1.73
C GLN A 140 4.50 -20.19 2.69
N VAL A 141 3.15 -20.19 2.66
CA VAL A 141 2.32 -21.13 3.41
C VAL A 141 1.72 -22.16 2.46
N LYS A 142 1.97 -23.44 2.76
CA LYS A 142 1.38 -24.57 2.04
C LYS A 142 -0.03 -24.83 2.55
N PHE A 143 -0.98 -24.98 1.64
CA PHE A 143 -2.34 -25.41 1.94
C PHE A 143 -2.54 -26.85 1.48
N ASN A 144 -3.06 -27.70 2.36
CA ASN A 144 -3.35 -29.10 2.07
C ASN A 144 -4.80 -29.46 2.46
N PRO A 145 -5.73 -29.65 1.50
CA PRO A 145 -5.54 -29.59 0.05
C PRO A 145 -5.19 -28.17 -0.45
N PRO A 146 -4.71 -28.01 -1.71
CA PRO A 146 -4.45 -26.70 -2.29
C PRO A 146 -5.71 -25.81 -2.32
N LEU A 147 -5.50 -24.49 -2.29
CA LEU A 147 -6.59 -23.52 -2.42
C LEU A 147 -7.30 -23.67 -3.79
N PRO A 148 -8.63 -23.44 -3.87
CA PRO A 148 -9.37 -23.58 -5.13
C PRO A 148 -8.87 -22.66 -6.25
N SER A 149 -9.16 -23.04 -7.50
CA SER A 149 -8.75 -22.30 -8.70
C SER A 149 -9.27 -20.86 -8.74
N ALA A 150 -10.47 -20.61 -8.21
CA ALA A 150 -11.03 -19.27 -8.11
C ALA A 150 -10.14 -18.34 -7.25
N LYS A 151 -9.68 -18.84 -6.09
CA LYS A 151 -8.83 -18.08 -5.18
C LYS A 151 -7.42 -17.88 -5.74
N THR A 152 -6.83 -18.93 -6.32
CA THR A 152 -5.50 -18.82 -6.94
C THR A 152 -5.50 -17.95 -8.20
N SER A 153 -6.59 -17.92 -8.97
CA SER A 153 -6.78 -16.98 -10.09
C SER A 153 -6.94 -15.54 -9.61
N ALA A 154 -7.66 -15.30 -8.51
CA ALA A 154 -7.78 -13.97 -7.94
C ALA A 154 -6.44 -13.45 -7.38
N LEU A 155 -5.66 -14.32 -6.73
CA LEU A 155 -4.31 -14.00 -6.24
C LEU A 155 -3.39 -13.50 -7.37
N SER A 156 -3.54 -13.95 -8.61
CA SER A 156 -2.70 -13.48 -9.72
C SER A 156 -3.16 -12.17 -10.34
N LYS A 157 -4.42 -11.78 -10.13
CA LYS A 157 -5.08 -10.60 -10.71
C LYS A 157 -5.08 -9.37 -9.80
N ILE A 158 -5.00 -9.55 -8.49
CA ILE A 158 -4.73 -8.47 -7.55
C ILE A 158 -3.21 -8.36 -7.38
N GLY A 159 -2.68 -7.13 -7.45
CA GLY A 159 -1.26 -6.85 -7.38
C GLY A 159 -0.84 -6.47 -5.97
N ALA A 160 0.35 -6.91 -5.57
CA ALA A 160 1.00 -6.45 -4.35
C ALA A 160 1.77 -5.16 -4.65
N GLY A 161 1.12 -4.01 -4.40
CA GLY A 161 1.74 -2.70 -4.58
C GLY A 161 2.81 -2.45 -3.51
N LEU A 162 3.77 -1.59 -3.83
CA LEU A 162 4.90 -1.25 -2.99
C LEU A 162 5.22 0.25 -3.07
N ILE A 163 5.33 0.86 -1.90
CA ILE A 163 5.97 2.13 -1.66
C ILE A 163 6.98 1.96 -0.52
N GLU A 164 8.00 2.80 -0.50
CA GLU A 164 8.86 2.94 0.68
C GLU A 164 8.78 4.38 1.20
N LYS A 165 9.00 4.55 2.50
CA LYS A 165 9.00 5.85 3.17
C LYS A 165 10.40 6.17 3.66
N VAL A 166 10.74 7.44 3.56
CA VAL A 166 11.98 8.01 4.06
C VAL A 166 11.59 9.16 4.97
N ALA A 167 11.91 9.04 6.25
CA ALA A 167 11.71 10.09 7.25
C ALA A 167 13.08 10.59 7.70
N VAL A 168 13.30 11.90 7.64
CA VAL A 168 14.57 12.55 7.93
C VAL A 168 14.35 13.65 8.95
N LYS A 169 15.17 13.62 10.01
CA LYS A 169 15.21 14.61 11.07
C LYS A 169 16.31 15.63 10.77
N PHE A 170 15.98 16.90 11.01
CA PHE A 170 16.86 18.04 10.80
C PHE A 170 17.04 18.83 12.10
N PRO A 171 18.16 19.56 12.25
CA PRO A 171 18.40 20.42 13.41
C PRO A 171 17.53 21.68 13.43
N ARG A 172 17.01 22.13 12.28
CA ARG A 172 16.14 23.32 12.16
C ARG A 172 15.11 23.17 11.06
N LYS A 173 14.01 23.93 11.14
CA LYS A 173 12.97 24.01 10.10
C LYS A 173 13.33 25.03 9.01
N PHE A 174 13.94 24.59 7.93
CA PHE A 174 14.26 25.44 6.76
C PHE A 174 13.09 25.57 5.76
N TRP A 175 12.09 24.70 5.83
CA TRP A 175 10.95 24.64 4.87
C TRP A 175 9.71 25.44 5.31
N ALA A 176 9.87 26.45 6.17
CA ALA A 176 8.76 27.24 6.68
C ALA A 176 8.01 27.99 5.57
N SER A 177 8.73 28.47 4.55
CA SER A 177 8.17 29.14 3.37
C SER A 177 7.27 28.19 2.55
N ALA A 178 7.74 26.98 2.25
CA ALA A 178 6.98 25.97 1.50
C ALA A 178 5.71 25.52 2.23
N THR A 179 5.71 25.56 3.56
CA THR A 179 4.53 25.22 4.38
C THR A 179 3.65 26.44 4.68
N LYS A 180 3.91 27.61 4.07
CA LYS A 180 3.21 28.88 4.31
C LYS A 180 3.11 29.22 5.81
N GLY A 181 4.22 29.09 6.53
CA GLY A 181 4.27 29.34 7.98
C GLY A 181 3.48 28.32 8.81
N GLY A 182 3.18 27.13 8.28
CA GLY A 182 2.45 26.06 8.95
C GLY A 182 0.98 25.89 8.53
N GLN A 183 0.49 26.69 7.57
CA GLN A 183 -0.85 26.52 6.99
C GLN A 183 -0.98 25.24 6.14
N CYS A 184 0.12 24.77 5.56
CA CYS A 184 0.19 23.51 4.84
C CYS A 184 1.03 22.49 5.60
N ASN A 185 0.59 21.23 5.62
CA ASN A 185 1.34 20.15 6.26
C ASN A 185 2.20 19.33 5.30
N TYR A 186 2.28 19.74 4.04
CA TYR A 186 3.05 19.08 3.01
C TYR A 186 3.36 20.06 1.88
N PHE A 187 4.32 19.69 1.04
CA PHE A 187 4.67 20.38 -0.19
C PHE A 187 5.18 19.37 -1.23
N SER A 188 5.16 19.72 -2.50
CA SER A 188 5.48 18.82 -3.61
C SER A 188 6.83 19.10 -4.27
N LEU A 189 7.44 18.06 -4.83
CA LEU A 189 8.55 18.15 -5.75
C LEU A 189 8.06 17.83 -7.17
N VAL A 190 8.11 18.81 -8.07
CA VAL A 190 7.78 18.59 -9.48
C VAL A 190 8.95 17.85 -10.15
N PRO A 191 8.74 16.64 -10.69
CA PRO A 191 9.83 15.82 -11.20
C PRO A 191 10.52 16.48 -12.38
N LYS A 192 11.84 16.27 -12.54
CA LYS A 192 12.60 16.79 -13.68
C LYS A 192 12.29 16.01 -14.96
N LYS A 193 12.05 14.70 -14.85
CA LYS A 193 11.72 13.79 -15.94
C LYS A 193 10.64 12.80 -15.50
N GLY A 194 9.94 12.19 -16.46
CA GLY A 194 8.89 11.20 -16.16
C GLY A 194 9.39 9.99 -15.36
N MET A 195 10.66 9.58 -15.52
CA MET A 195 11.26 8.48 -14.74
C MET A 195 11.44 8.80 -13.25
N ASP A 196 11.48 10.09 -12.89
CA ASP A 196 11.71 10.56 -11.53
C ASP A 196 10.39 10.81 -10.78
N ARG A 197 9.23 10.63 -11.42
CA ARG A 197 7.93 11.02 -10.84
C ARG A 197 7.55 10.27 -9.57
N GLY A 198 8.12 9.08 -9.37
CA GLY A 198 7.96 8.29 -8.16
C GLY A 198 8.96 8.62 -7.06
N LEU A 199 9.94 9.50 -7.31
CA LEU A 199 11.02 9.83 -6.39
C LEU A 199 10.70 11.11 -5.61
N PHE A 200 10.36 10.93 -4.34
CA PHE A 200 10.12 12.02 -3.39
C PHE A 200 9.10 13.08 -3.85
N ASN A 201 8.01 12.61 -4.48
CA ASN A 201 7.00 13.45 -5.10
C ASN A 201 6.32 14.42 -4.09
N MET A 202 6.18 14.00 -2.83
CA MET A 202 5.52 14.76 -1.77
C MET A 202 6.28 14.66 -0.45
N PHE A 203 6.59 15.81 0.15
CA PHE A 203 7.18 15.92 1.49
C PHE A 203 6.11 16.32 2.50
N TYR A 204 5.99 15.57 3.59
CA TYR A 204 5.06 15.78 4.69
C TYR A 204 5.81 16.29 5.91
N ASP A 205 5.31 17.37 6.51
CA ASP A 205 5.87 17.98 7.71
C ASP A 205 5.32 17.30 8.98
N PHE A 206 6.22 16.70 9.77
CA PHE A 206 5.94 16.07 11.05
C PHE A 206 6.42 16.89 12.26
N SER A 207 6.85 18.13 12.05
CA SER A 207 7.62 18.90 13.04
C SER A 207 6.84 19.43 14.25
N THR A 208 5.51 19.39 14.20
CA THR A 208 4.62 20.01 15.20
C THR A 208 3.63 19.02 15.80
N ARG A 209 3.93 17.72 15.73
CA ARG A 209 2.93 16.66 15.94
C ARG A 209 3.11 15.89 17.25
N GLY A 210 3.66 16.54 18.28
CA GLY A 210 3.77 16.03 19.64
C GLY A 210 3.38 17.09 20.69
N SER A 211 3.08 16.65 21.92
CA SER A 211 2.71 17.53 23.04
C SER A 211 3.64 18.74 23.17
N PRO A 212 3.11 19.95 23.46
CA PRO A 212 3.90 21.19 23.65
C PRO A 212 5.03 21.09 24.70
N SER A 213 4.98 20.05 25.55
CA SER A 213 5.96 19.76 26.61
C SER A 213 7.24 19.07 26.13
N LYS A 214 7.29 18.58 24.88
CA LYS A 214 8.47 17.89 24.32
C LYS A 214 9.25 18.83 23.40
N GLN A 215 10.59 18.72 23.44
CA GLN A 215 11.50 19.44 22.54
C GLN A 215 11.01 19.34 21.09
N GLN A 216 10.96 20.48 20.41
CA GLN A 216 10.52 20.55 19.02
C GLN A 216 11.44 19.66 18.15
N LYS A 217 10.82 18.82 17.33
CA LYS A 217 11.53 17.96 16.37
C LYS A 217 11.23 18.46 14.98
N PHE A 218 12.21 18.52 14.09
CA PHE A 218 11.98 18.93 12.71
C PHE A 218 12.13 17.72 11.81
N VAL A 219 11.01 17.16 11.34
CA VAL A 219 11.00 15.92 10.59
C VAL A 219 10.21 16.10 9.31
N LEU A 220 10.82 15.73 8.18
CA LEU A 220 10.14 15.55 6.92
C LEU A 220 10.04 14.07 6.60
N MET A 221 8.90 13.65 6.10
CA MET A 221 8.73 12.31 5.52
C MET A 221 8.34 12.45 4.06
N SER A 222 8.94 11.66 3.19
CA SER A 222 8.49 11.47 1.82
C SER A 222 8.38 9.98 1.53
N TYR A 223 7.76 9.65 0.41
CA TYR A 223 7.71 8.29 -0.12
C TYR A 223 8.46 8.17 -1.46
N VAL A 224 8.75 6.92 -1.81
CA VAL A 224 9.25 6.48 -3.11
C VAL A 224 8.32 5.39 -3.64
N CYS A 225 7.89 5.48 -4.89
CA CYS A 225 6.95 4.55 -5.52
C CYS A 225 7.27 4.32 -7.01
N GLY A 226 6.45 3.51 -7.69
CA GLY A 226 6.53 3.31 -9.13
C GLY A 226 7.88 2.74 -9.58
N ASP A 227 8.50 3.35 -10.59
CA ASP A 227 9.83 2.94 -11.08
C ASP A 227 10.96 3.23 -10.09
N SER A 228 10.78 4.20 -9.18
CA SER A 228 11.82 4.67 -8.27
C SER A 228 11.99 3.79 -7.03
N VAL A 229 11.02 2.93 -6.68
CA VAL A 229 11.05 2.14 -5.44
C VAL A 229 12.23 1.16 -5.36
N ASN A 230 12.74 0.71 -6.51
CA ASN A 230 13.92 -0.15 -6.59
C ASN A 230 15.18 0.54 -6.08
N MET A 231 15.26 1.87 -6.13
CA MET A 231 16.39 2.64 -5.59
C MET A 231 16.57 2.33 -4.10
N VAL A 232 15.49 2.39 -3.32
CA VAL A 232 15.51 2.09 -1.88
C VAL A 232 15.90 0.64 -1.62
N ASN A 233 15.45 -0.27 -2.47
CA ASN A 233 15.75 -1.70 -2.35
C ASN A 233 17.18 -2.09 -2.79
N ASN A 234 17.93 -1.20 -3.45
CA ASN A 234 19.26 -1.51 -3.97
C ASN A 234 20.37 -0.68 -3.32
N MET A 235 20.03 0.37 -2.57
CA MET A 235 20.97 1.26 -1.89
C MET A 235 20.94 1.04 -0.38
N SER A 236 21.97 1.57 0.29
CA SER A 236 21.96 1.74 1.74
C SER A 236 21.05 2.90 2.17
N ASP A 237 20.59 2.89 3.41
CA ASP A 237 19.75 3.95 3.96
C ASP A 237 20.41 5.33 3.87
N VAL A 238 21.73 5.40 4.08
CA VAL A 238 22.51 6.64 3.99
C VAL A 238 22.50 7.21 2.58
N GLU A 239 22.68 6.37 1.55
CA GLU A 239 22.62 6.80 0.15
C GLU A 239 21.21 7.29 -0.24
N VAL A 240 20.17 6.59 0.22
CA VAL A 240 18.77 7.01 0.03
C VAL A 240 18.51 8.37 0.69
N VAL A 241 19.03 8.58 1.90
CA VAL A 241 18.93 9.85 2.63
C VAL A 241 19.71 10.96 1.93
N HIS A 242 20.88 10.68 1.35
CA HIS A 242 21.59 11.66 0.52
C HIS A 242 20.73 12.12 -0.66
N HIS A 243 20.10 11.19 -1.40
CA HIS A 243 19.18 11.55 -2.48
C HIS A 243 17.97 12.38 -1.99
N PHE A 244 17.45 12.08 -0.80
CA PHE A 244 16.37 12.84 -0.17
C PHE A 244 16.80 14.28 0.15
N VAL A 245 17.98 14.46 0.75
CA VAL A 245 18.52 15.78 1.11
C VAL A 245 18.91 16.58 -0.14
N ASP A 246 19.48 15.94 -1.16
CA ASP A 246 19.81 16.58 -2.43
C ASP A 246 18.56 17.08 -3.17
N ALA A 247 17.46 16.32 -3.10
CA ALA A 247 16.17 16.78 -3.61
C ALA A 247 15.71 18.06 -2.89
N LEU A 248 15.83 18.12 -1.56
CA LEU A 248 15.50 19.31 -0.77
C LEU A 248 16.42 20.49 -1.08
N ARG A 249 17.74 20.28 -1.16
CA ARG A 249 18.71 21.31 -1.59
C ARG A 249 18.38 21.88 -2.96
N SER A 250 17.94 21.03 -3.90
CA SER A 250 17.48 21.48 -5.22
C SER A 250 16.17 22.27 -5.19
N MET A 251 15.32 22.07 -4.17
CA MET A 251 14.05 22.80 -4.02
C MET A 251 14.21 24.14 -3.30
N PHE A 252 15.18 24.23 -2.40
CA PHE A 252 15.44 25.41 -1.57
C PHE A 252 16.85 25.94 -1.83
N PRO A 253 17.16 26.42 -3.06
CA PRO A 253 18.52 26.86 -3.42
C PRO A 253 19.00 28.07 -2.61
N ASP A 254 18.07 28.86 -2.07
CA ASP A 254 18.36 30.05 -1.28
C ASP A 254 18.42 29.76 0.24
N GLU A 255 18.21 28.51 0.65
CA GLU A 255 18.27 28.08 2.05
C GLU A 255 19.54 27.24 2.29
N ASP A 256 20.20 27.43 3.43
CA ASP A 256 21.28 26.56 3.89
C ASP A 256 20.73 25.23 4.46
N VAL A 257 20.25 24.35 3.58
CA VAL A 257 19.65 23.06 3.99
C VAL A 257 20.68 22.22 4.76
N PRO A 258 20.50 22.03 6.08
CA PRO A 258 21.50 21.39 6.93
C PRO A 258 21.57 19.89 6.67
N ASP A 259 22.69 19.29 7.05
CA ASP A 259 22.79 17.84 7.12
C ASP A 259 21.79 17.26 8.15
N PRO A 260 21.26 16.07 7.89
CA PRO A 260 20.28 15.43 8.77
C PRO A 260 20.95 14.88 10.03
N ASP A 261 20.24 14.91 11.16
CA ASP A 261 20.71 14.39 12.46
C ASP A 261 19.97 13.11 12.90
N GLY A 262 19.17 12.52 12.00
CA GLY A 262 18.53 11.23 12.17
C GLY A 262 17.67 10.84 10.96
N HIS A 263 17.46 9.55 10.74
CA HIS A 263 16.64 9.06 9.64
C HIS A 263 15.99 7.70 9.93
N VAL A 264 14.95 7.39 9.16
CA VAL A 264 14.35 6.06 9.04
C VAL A 264 13.98 5.84 7.57
N VAL A 265 14.43 4.71 7.01
CA VAL A 265 14.06 4.25 5.68
C VAL A 265 13.32 2.93 5.83
N THR A 266 12.15 2.80 5.21
CA THR A 266 11.42 1.52 5.22
C THR A 266 11.91 0.59 4.12
N HIS A 267 11.77 -0.72 4.35
CA HIS A 267 12.09 -1.78 3.40
C HIS A 267 10.98 -2.84 3.37
N TRP A 268 9.72 -2.40 3.20
CA TRP A 268 8.55 -3.28 3.16
C TRP A 268 8.65 -4.36 2.09
N GLY A 269 9.27 -4.06 0.94
CA GLY A 269 9.46 -5.03 -0.13
C GLY A 269 10.37 -6.21 0.24
N ARG A 270 11.31 -5.96 1.16
CA ARG A 270 12.29 -6.96 1.66
C ARG A 270 11.80 -7.72 2.89
N ASP A 271 10.77 -7.23 3.57
CA ASP A 271 10.20 -7.91 4.73
C ASP A 271 9.63 -9.28 4.31
N PRO A 272 10.14 -10.41 4.84
CA PRO A 272 9.73 -11.74 4.41
C PRO A 272 8.27 -12.06 4.75
N HIS A 273 7.71 -11.44 5.79
CA HIS A 273 6.36 -11.69 6.29
C HIS A 273 5.33 -10.67 5.78
N ILE A 274 5.78 -9.65 5.03
CA ILE A 274 4.91 -8.61 4.48
C ILE A 274 5.10 -8.47 2.96
N GLY A 275 6.29 -8.08 2.52
CA GLY A 275 6.71 -8.04 1.11
C GLY A 275 5.91 -7.09 0.21
N MET A 276 5.14 -6.14 0.76
CA MET A 276 4.28 -5.21 0.04
C MET A 276 3.86 -4.04 0.93
N SER A 277 3.18 -3.05 0.34
CA SER A 277 2.50 -1.98 1.07
C SER A 277 1.00 -2.19 1.10
N TYR A 278 0.35 -2.27 -0.07
CA TYR A 278 -1.10 -2.41 -0.20
C TYR A 278 -1.47 -2.90 -1.61
N SER A 279 -2.64 -3.50 -1.74
CA SER A 279 -3.07 -4.11 -2.99
C SER A 279 -3.53 -3.10 -4.06
N TYR A 280 -3.57 -3.54 -5.32
CA TYR A 280 -4.19 -2.81 -6.42
C TYR A 280 -4.73 -3.78 -7.48
N VAL A 281 -5.57 -3.31 -8.40
CA VAL A 281 -6.09 -4.16 -9.49
C VAL A 281 -5.10 -4.18 -10.67
N ARG A 282 -4.51 -5.34 -10.96
CA ARG A 282 -3.61 -5.51 -12.12
C ARG A 282 -4.39 -5.47 -13.42
N VAL A 283 -3.70 -5.18 -14.52
CA VAL A 283 -4.24 -5.39 -15.87
C VAL A 283 -4.86 -6.80 -15.98
N GLY A 284 -6.11 -6.87 -16.44
CA GLY A 284 -6.89 -8.11 -16.53
C GLY A 284 -7.65 -8.51 -15.25
N GLY A 285 -7.38 -7.86 -14.12
CA GLY A 285 -8.12 -8.00 -12.87
C GLY A 285 -9.35 -7.10 -12.78
N LYS A 286 -10.21 -7.38 -11.79
CA LYS A 286 -11.46 -6.66 -11.51
C LYS A 286 -11.80 -6.66 -10.01
N GLY A 287 -12.75 -5.82 -9.62
CA GLY A 287 -13.19 -5.71 -8.22
C GLY A 287 -13.64 -7.02 -7.58
N GLU A 288 -14.32 -7.90 -8.34
CA GLU A 288 -14.77 -9.21 -7.86
C GLU A 288 -13.61 -10.14 -7.46
N ASP A 289 -12.38 -9.87 -7.90
CA ASP A 289 -11.23 -10.67 -7.46
C ASP A 289 -10.95 -10.46 -5.95
N TYR A 290 -11.29 -9.30 -5.36
CA TYR A 290 -11.28 -9.13 -3.89
C TYR A 290 -12.33 -10.03 -3.20
N ASP A 291 -13.51 -10.19 -3.80
CA ASP A 291 -14.58 -11.02 -3.27
C ASP A 291 -14.19 -12.52 -3.34
N ASN A 292 -13.52 -12.93 -4.42
CA ASN A 292 -12.96 -14.28 -4.55
C ASN A 292 -11.85 -14.56 -3.51
N LEU A 293 -11.02 -13.56 -3.19
CA LEU A 293 -10.04 -13.66 -2.10
C LEU A 293 -10.72 -13.80 -0.74
N ALA A 294 -11.81 -13.08 -0.50
CA ALA A 294 -12.60 -13.11 0.73
C ALA A 294 -13.45 -14.39 0.92
N ALA A 295 -13.69 -15.17 -0.14
CA ALA A 295 -14.53 -16.37 -0.07
C ALA A 295 -13.96 -17.38 0.94
N SER A 296 -14.79 -17.84 1.89
CA SER A 296 -14.44 -18.88 2.85
C SER A 296 -14.48 -20.27 2.21
N GLU A 297 -13.64 -21.19 2.67
CA GLU A 297 -13.55 -22.54 2.15
C GLU A 297 -14.04 -23.58 3.17
N ASN A 298 -15.07 -24.34 2.78
CA ASN A 298 -15.65 -25.44 3.55
C ASN A 298 -16.00 -25.10 5.02
N LYS A 299 -16.31 -23.83 5.32
CA LYS A 299 -16.53 -23.32 6.69
C LYS A 299 -15.38 -23.61 7.67
N LYS A 300 -14.18 -23.82 7.13
CA LYS A 300 -12.96 -24.12 7.88
C LYS A 300 -11.94 -23.02 7.72
N LEU A 301 -11.72 -22.56 6.48
CA LEU A 301 -10.80 -21.47 6.19
C LEU A 301 -11.58 -20.19 5.88
N TYR A 302 -11.22 -19.11 6.54
CA TYR A 302 -11.77 -17.78 6.32
C TYR A 302 -10.63 -16.83 5.95
N PHE A 303 -10.90 -15.75 5.23
CA PHE A 303 -9.88 -14.85 4.71
C PHE A 303 -10.21 -13.39 5.03
N SER A 304 -9.27 -12.70 5.65
CA SER A 304 -9.35 -11.28 5.98
C SER A 304 -8.07 -10.55 5.60
N GLY A 305 -8.11 -9.23 5.67
CA GLY A 305 -7.04 -8.33 5.23
C GLY A 305 -7.56 -7.36 4.18
N GLU A 306 -6.78 -6.30 3.93
CA GLU A 306 -7.15 -5.24 2.98
C GLU A 306 -7.46 -5.80 1.57
N HIS A 307 -6.70 -6.81 1.14
CA HIS A 307 -6.85 -7.51 -0.13
C HIS A 307 -8.09 -8.43 -0.21
N THR A 308 -8.94 -8.44 0.81
CA THR A 308 -10.21 -9.16 0.84
C THR A 308 -11.40 -8.20 0.96
N ASN A 309 -11.18 -6.88 0.91
CA ASN A 309 -12.22 -5.89 1.03
C ASN A 309 -12.34 -5.09 -0.28
N ARG A 310 -13.33 -5.45 -1.11
CA ARG A 310 -13.56 -4.79 -2.39
C ARG A 310 -13.91 -3.30 -2.26
N PHE A 311 -14.66 -2.93 -1.22
CA PHE A 311 -15.19 -1.58 -1.06
C PHE A 311 -14.18 -0.63 -0.44
N PHE A 312 -13.33 -1.14 0.45
CA PHE A 312 -12.31 -0.36 1.13
C PHE A 312 -10.95 -1.07 1.05
N PRO A 313 -10.40 -1.33 -0.14
CA PRO A 313 -9.10 -1.99 -0.26
C PRO A 313 -7.99 -1.08 0.31
N GLN A 314 -6.77 -1.60 0.41
CA GLN A 314 -5.54 -0.90 0.82
C GLN A 314 -5.46 -0.43 2.27
N THR A 315 -6.57 0.04 2.83
CA THR A 315 -6.58 0.81 4.07
C THR A 315 -6.57 -0.07 5.32
N MET A 316 -6.03 0.49 6.41
CA MET A 316 -6.19 -0.10 7.75
C MET A 316 -7.66 -0.31 8.12
N THR A 317 -8.53 0.65 7.76
CA THR A 317 -9.98 0.55 7.97
C THR A 317 -10.58 -0.64 7.23
N GLY A 318 -10.20 -0.83 5.97
CA GLY A 318 -10.61 -1.98 5.16
C GLY A 318 -10.22 -3.32 5.74
N ALA A 319 -8.97 -3.42 6.19
CA ALA A 319 -8.46 -4.60 6.89
C ALA A 319 -9.25 -4.86 8.19
N TYR A 320 -9.46 -3.83 9.00
CA TYR A 320 -10.24 -3.93 10.24
C TYR A 320 -11.68 -4.41 9.98
N LEU A 321 -12.39 -3.80 9.03
CA LEU A 321 -13.74 -4.18 8.66
C LEU A 321 -13.82 -5.60 8.09
N SER A 322 -12.81 -6.04 7.34
CA SER A 322 -12.74 -7.42 6.86
C SER A 322 -12.60 -8.43 8.01
N GLY A 323 -11.88 -8.08 9.08
CA GLY A 323 -11.77 -8.90 10.29
C GLY A 323 -13.10 -9.03 11.02
N ILE A 324 -13.83 -7.92 11.19
CA ILE A 324 -15.20 -7.94 11.76
C ILE A 324 -16.13 -8.82 10.92
N ARG A 325 -16.09 -8.66 9.59
CA ARG A 325 -16.91 -9.44 8.65
C ARG A 325 -16.68 -10.94 8.83
N GLU A 326 -15.42 -11.39 8.87
CA GLU A 326 -15.12 -12.81 9.04
C GLU A 326 -15.43 -13.32 10.45
N ALA A 327 -15.22 -12.51 11.50
CA ALA A 327 -15.61 -12.88 12.85
C ALA A 327 -17.13 -13.17 12.96
N ALA A 328 -17.97 -12.31 12.36
CA ALA A 328 -19.41 -12.52 12.31
C ALA A 328 -19.79 -13.82 11.58
N LYS A 329 -19.23 -14.04 10.37
CA LYS A 329 -19.45 -15.29 9.61
C LYS A 329 -19.05 -16.54 10.39
N MET A 330 -17.89 -16.50 11.06
CA MET A 330 -17.39 -17.63 11.84
C MET A 330 -18.32 -17.98 13.01
N ILE A 331 -18.92 -16.99 13.66
CA ILE A 331 -19.90 -17.19 14.74
C ILE A 331 -21.20 -17.80 14.17
N GLU A 332 -21.74 -17.25 13.08
CA GLU A 332 -22.97 -17.76 12.46
C GLU A 332 -22.83 -19.22 11.99
N ASP A 333 -21.67 -19.56 11.43
CA ASP A 333 -21.38 -20.93 11.00
C ASP A 333 -21.13 -21.90 12.17
N CYS A 334 -21.07 -21.43 13.43
CA CYS A 334 -21.05 -22.30 14.61
C CYS A 334 -22.47 -22.61 15.13
N ALA A 335 -23.46 -21.79 14.77
CA ALA A 335 -24.83 -21.89 15.26
C ALA A 335 -25.73 -22.85 14.43
N LYS A 336 -25.17 -23.54 13.43
CA LYS A 336 -25.85 -24.51 12.55
C LYS A 336 -25.12 -25.84 12.56
#